data_AF-A0A2E1A3R3-F1
#
_entry.id   AF-A0A2E1A3R3-F1
#
_cell.length_a   1.000
_cell.length_b   1.000
_cell.length_c   1.000
_cell.angle_alpha   90.00
_cell.angle_beta   90.00
_cell.angle_gamma   90.00
#
_symmetry.space_group_name_H-M   'P 1'
#
loop_
_entity.id
_entity.type
_entity.pdbx_description
1 polymer ?
#
loop_
_entity_poly.entity_id
_entity_poly.type
_entity_poly.pdbx_seq_one_letter_code
_entity_poly.pdbx_strand_id
1 'polypeptide(L)'
;MDYLSRLATRSVQAQRPNLWLFLAMLLVCYGLSAYMRLAQFETWKQNPRAYFVGERPMMTTLDAPYWLRLGREYQEGTYGTNKLRFYPDNTKSLSKRLAPPSEFQDQRPQPATTAEVGVRDVPLLSVLSGTLAAILDGNHYLAGTLLVPMLAGLFIIPLGIYFYLLGVPAAGLLGGLIGTFCAEYYMRASIGRIDTDMLNLFFPALGGLLVLLAGNAASLRNRVLFSALAGLALHGFDWWYEKPGFALAYFCVLLAMLAIHRTPLRT
;
A
#
# COMPACT_ATOMS: atom_id res chain seq x y z
N MET A 1 3.79 -22.36 -36.31
CA MET A 1 2.79 -22.23 -35.22
C MET A 1 1.86 -23.41 -35.29
N ASP A 2 2.01 -24.31 -34.33
CA ASP A 2 1.58 -25.71 -34.41
C ASP A 2 0.10 -25.92 -34.09
N TYR A 3 -0.53 -26.97 -34.61
CA TYR A 3 -1.96 -27.26 -34.44
C TYR A 3 -2.35 -27.39 -32.95
N LEU A 4 -1.45 -27.94 -32.13
CA LEU A 4 -1.58 -28.04 -30.68
C LEU A 4 -1.60 -26.68 -29.97
N SER A 5 -0.80 -25.71 -30.45
CA SER A 5 -0.82 -24.34 -29.90
C SER A 5 -2.14 -23.61 -30.17
N ARG A 6 -2.80 -23.92 -31.30
CA ARG A 6 -4.13 -23.37 -31.66
C ARG A 6 -5.27 -24.02 -30.88
N LEU A 7 -5.16 -25.31 -30.57
CA LEU A 7 -6.11 -26.01 -29.70
C LEU A 7 -6.01 -25.53 -28.25
N ALA A 8 -4.78 -25.35 -27.74
CA ALA A 8 -4.56 -24.79 -26.40
C ALA A 8 -5.14 -23.37 -26.28
N THR A 9 -4.86 -22.47 -27.23
CA THR A 9 -5.44 -21.11 -27.23
C THR A 9 -6.96 -21.10 -27.36
N ARG A 10 -7.55 -21.96 -28.20
CA ARG A 10 -9.02 -22.08 -28.31
C ARG A 10 -9.66 -22.62 -27.03
N SER A 11 -9.06 -23.60 -26.35
CA SER A 11 -9.58 -24.15 -25.10
C SER A 11 -9.56 -23.14 -23.94
N VAL A 12 -8.49 -22.34 -23.84
CA VAL A 12 -8.33 -21.30 -22.81
C VAL A 12 -9.27 -20.11 -23.06
N GLN A 13 -9.54 -19.77 -24.32
CA GLN A 13 -10.47 -18.69 -24.66
C GLN A 13 -11.94 -19.11 -24.50
N ALA A 14 -12.26 -20.40 -24.63
CA ALA A 14 -13.59 -20.96 -24.46
C ALA A 14 -14.03 -21.17 -22.99
N GLN A 15 -13.11 -21.07 -22.02
CA GLN A 15 -13.40 -21.27 -20.58
C GLN A 15 -13.49 -19.98 -19.76
N ARG A 16 -13.38 -18.79 -20.38
CA ARG A 16 -13.47 -17.53 -19.62
C ARG A 16 -14.91 -17.32 -19.15
N PRO A 17 -15.15 -17.27 -17.83
CA PRO A 17 -16.48 -16.97 -17.30
C PRO A 17 -16.86 -15.54 -17.68
N ASN A 18 -18.16 -15.28 -17.67
CA ASN A 18 -18.71 -13.95 -17.91
C ASN A 18 -17.97 -12.93 -17.03
N LEU A 19 -17.41 -11.89 -17.68
CA LEU A 19 -16.61 -10.87 -16.99
C LEU A 19 -17.36 -10.23 -15.82
N TRP A 20 -18.64 -9.92 -16.00
CA TRP A 20 -19.45 -9.29 -14.96
C TRP A 20 -19.68 -10.21 -13.77
N LEU A 21 -19.95 -11.49 -14.03
CA LEU A 21 -20.05 -12.49 -12.98
C LEU A 21 -18.73 -12.61 -12.22
N PHE A 22 -17.60 -12.65 -12.94
CA PHE A 22 -16.28 -12.71 -12.34
C PHE A 22 -15.98 -11.46 -11.46
N LEU A 23 -16.26 -10.27 -11.97
CA LEU A 23 -16.07 -9.02 -11.21
C LEU A 23 -16.97 -8.98 -9.98
N ALA A 24 -18.21 -9.45 -10.07
CA ALA A 24 -19.11 -9.57 -8.92
C ALA A 24 -18.54 -10.53 -7.86
N MET A 25 -18.05 -11.70 -8.27
CA MET A 25 -17.39 -12.65 -7.36
C MET A 25 -16.12 -12.07 -6.72
N LEU A 26 -15.37 -11.27 -7.47
CA LEU A 26 -14.17 -10.59 -6.98
C LEU A 26 -14.50 -9.58 -5.88
N LEU A 27 -15.56 -8.80 -6.08
CA LEU A 27 -16.09 -7.88 -5.07
C LEU A 27 -16.63 -8.63 -3.84
N VAL A 28 -17.26 -9.79 -4.02
CA VAL A 28 -17.67 -10.66 -2.90
C VAL A 28 -16.46 -11.15 -2.11
N CYS A 29 -15.37 -11.57 -2.77
CA CYS A 29 -14.14 -12.00 -2.07
C CYS A 29 -13.50 -10.85 -1.28
N TYR A 30 -13.42 -9.66 -1.88
CA TYR A 30 -12.97 -8.45 -1.19
C TYR A 30 -13.89 -8.09 0.00
N GLY A 31 -15.21 -8.14 -0.22
CA GLY A 31 -16.22 -7.87 0.82
C GLY A 31 -16.13 -8.85 1.98
N LEU A 32 -15.89 -10.13 1.72
CA LEU A 32 -15.64 -11.14 2.75
C LEU A 32 -14.38 -10.81 3.57
N SER A 33 -13.30 -10.40 2.91
CA SER A 33 -12.05 -9.98 3.56
C SER A 33 -12.26 -8.78 4.50
N ALA A 34 -13.03 -7.77 4.05
CA ALA A 34 -13.39 -6.60 4.85
C ALA A 34 -14.32 -6.97 6.01
N TYR A 35 -15.35 -7.78 5.73
CA TYR A 35 -16.31 -8.26 6.71
C TYR A 35 -15.64 -9.00 7.86
N MET A 36 -14.73 -9.94 7.58
CA MET A 36 -14.06 -10.71 8.63
C MET A 36 -13.23 -9.82 9.58
N ARG A 37 -12.63 -8.73 9.06
CA ARG A 37 -11.90 -7.75 9.88
C ARG A 37 -12.85 -6.86 10.67
N LEU A 38 -13.99 -6.47 10.09
CA LEU A 38 -15.04 -5.76 10.82
C LEU A 38 -15.63 -6.65 11.94
N ALA A 39 -15.85 -7.93 11.69
CA ALA A 39 -16.32 -8.88 12.70
C ALA A 39 -15.31 -9.03 13.85
N GLN A 40 -14.01 -9.01 13.55
CA GLN A 40 -12.96 -8.93 14.58
C GLN A 40 -13.11 -7.65 15.42
N PHE A 41 -13.37 -6.50 14.79
CA PHE A 41 -13.59 -5.24 15.50
C PHE A 41 -14.86 -5.24 16.35
N GLU A 42 -15.95 -5.84 15.88
CA GLU A 42 -17.16 -6.02 16.67
C GLU A 42 -16.91 -6.88 17.92
N THR A 43 -16.09 -7.92 17.79
CA THR A 43 -15.66 -8.74 18.95
C THR A 43 -14.91 -7.91 19.99
N TRP A 44 -14.10 -6.94 19.55
CA TRP A 44 -13.42 -6.02 20.45
C TRP A 44 -14.40 -5.11 21.18
N LYS A 45 -15.41 -4.57 20.47
CA LYS A 45 -16.44 -3.71 21.06
C LYS A 45 -17.27 -4.44 22.12
N GLN A 46 -17.45 -5.76 21.98
CA GLN A 46 -18.10 -6.60 22.99
C GLN A 46 -17.25 -6.79 24.26
N ASN A 47 -15.94 -6.57 24.18
CA ASN A 47 -14.99 -6.76 25.28
C ASN A 47 -14.15 -5.49 25.55
N PRO A 48 -14.78 -4.33 25.83
CA PRO A 48 -14.10 -3.04 25.81
C PRO A 48 -12.98 -2.93 26.85
N ARG A 49 -13.14 -3.59 28.02
CA ARG A 49 -12.12 -3.62 29.08
C ARG A 49 -10.78 -4.20 28.62
N ALA A 50 -10.81 -5.10 27.62
CA ALA A 50 -9.62 -5.78 27.12
C ALA A 50 -9.02 -5.12 25.88
N TYR A 51 -9.77 -4.27 25.16
CA TYR A 51 -9.38 -3.77 23.84
C TYR A 51 -9.45 -2.25 23.68
N PHE A 52 -9.97 -1.52 24.66
CA PHE A 52 -10.14 -0.06 24.57
C PHE A 52 -9.58 0.66 25.80
N VAL A 53 -9.05 1.86 25.56
CA VAL A 53 -8.73 2.85 26.59
C VAL A 53 -9.59 4.07 26.34
N GLY A 54 -10.67 4.22 27.13
CA GLY A 54 -11.74 5.16 26.81
C GLY A 54 -12.37 4.84 25.46
N GLU A 55 -12.39 5.81 24.54
CA GLU A 55 -12.94 5.65 23.19
C GLU A 55 -11.91 5.18 22.15
N ARG A 56 -10.67 4.91 22.57
CA ARG A 56 -9.57 4.54 21.66
C ARG A 56 -9.40 3.02 21.63
N PRO A 57 -9.51 2.37 20.46
CA PRO A 57 -9.10 0.98 20.34
C PRO A 57 -7.58 0.87 20.58
N MET A 58 -7.16 -0.19 21.26
CA MET A 58 -5.75 -0.46 21.51
C MET A 58 -5.03 -0.96 20.26
N MET A 59 -3.73 -0.72 20.19
CA MET A 59 -2.90 -1.19 19.09
C MET A 59 -2.24 -2.52 19.46
N THR A 60 -2.12 -3.43 18.49
CA THR A 60 -1.52 -4.76 18.68
C THR A 60 -0.06 -4.84 18.22
N THR A 61 0.49 -3.73 17.70
CA THR A 61 1.91 -3.58 17.35
C THR A 61 2.52 -2.33 17.95
N LEU A 62 3.84 -2.37 18.10
CA LEU A 62 4.64 -1.25 18.59
C LEU A 62 4.79 -0.11 17.56
N ASP A 63 4.66 -0.42 16.27
CA ASP A 63 4.79 0.55 15.17
C ASP A 63 3.52 1.38 14.96
N ALA A 64 2.35 0.84 15.30
CA ALA A 64 1.07 1.51 15.07
C ALA A 64 0.98 2.90 15.75
N PRO A 65 1.32 3.08 17.05
CA PRO A 65 1.35 4.41 17.65
C PRO A 65 2.29 5.38 16.94
N TYR A 66 3.38 4.91 16.33
CA TYR A 66 4.28 5.76 15.57
C TYR A 66 3.59 6.32 14.32
N TRP A 67 2.98 5.47 13.50
CA TRP A 67 2.25 5.89 12.29
C TRP A 67 1.11 6.87 12.61
N LEU A 68 0.33 6.57 13.64
CA LEU A 68 -0.80 7.41 14.07
C LEU A 68 -0.36 8.77 14.60
N ARG A 69 0.74 8.78 15.36
CA ARG A 69 1.34 10.02 15.86
C ARG A 69 1.77 10.93 14.72
N LEU A 70 2.43 10.40 13.69
CA LEU A 70 2.85 11.21 12.53
C LEU A 70 1.65 11.83 11.81
N GLY A 71 0.55 11.08 11.66
CA GLY A 71 -0.68 11.60 11.05
C GLY A 71 -1.30 12.73 11.88
N ARG A 72 -1.32 12.57 13.21
CA ARG A 72 -1.75 13.62 14.13
C ARG A 72 -0.86 14.87 14.08
N GLU A 73 0.45 14.69 14.19
CA GLU A 73 1.41 15.80 14.15
C GLU A 73 1.34 16.56 12.83
N TYR A 74 1.07 15.85 11.72
CA TYR A 74 0.83 16.48 10.42
C TYR A 74 -0.42 17.38 10.44
N GLN A 75 -1.54 16.90 10.99
CA GLN A 75 -2.77 17.69 11.12
C GLN A 75 -2.64 18.87 12.08
N GLU A 76 -1.86 18.71 13.15
CA GLU A 76 -1.58 19.75 14.14
C GLU A 76 -0.52 20.76 13.65
N GLY A 77 0.15 20.51 12.52
CA GLY A 77 1.25 21.35 12.02
C GLY A 77 2.54 21.24 12.84
N THR A 78 2.71 20.18 13.63
CA THR A 78 3.85 19.95 14.54
C THR A 78 4.80 18.85 14.07
N TYR A 79 4.54 18.28 12.88
CA TYR A 79 5.33 17.22 12.27
C TYR A 79 6.83 17.54 12.19
N GLY A 80 7.67 16.53 12.43
CA GLY A 80 9.12 16.64 12.31
C GLY A 80 9.85 17.15 13.56
N THR A 81 9.15 17.64 14.59
CA THR A 81 9.79 18.15 15.81
C THR A 81 10.44 17.07 16.68
N ASN A 82 9.97 15.81 16.62
CA ASN A 82 10.54 14.55 17.14
C ASN A 82 11.41 14.62 18.44
N LYS A 83 11.02 15.44 19.42
CA LYS A 83 11.81 15.70 20.64
C LYS A 83 12.00 14.50 21.58
N LEU A 84 11.08 13.54 21.54
CA LEU A 84 11.01 12.43 22.51
C LEU A 84 11.57 11.12 21.96
N ARG A 85 11.71 10.98 20.64
CA ARG A 85 12.29 9.78 20.03
C ARG A 85 13.80 9.93 20.00
N PHE A 86 14.52 8.84 20.30
CA PHE A 86 15.98 8.84 20.39
C PHE A 86 16.50 9.89 21.38
N TYR A 87 15.85 10.03 22.54
CA TYR A 87 16.39 10.87 23.61
C TYR A 87 17.67 10.23 24.18
N PRO A 88 18.76 10.98 24.42
CA PRO A 88 18.89 12.44 24.30
C PRO A 88 19.45 12.95 22.95
N ASP A 89 19.66 12.09 21.96
CA ASP A 89 20.31 12.41 20.68
C ASP A 89 19.71 13.63 19.97
N ASN A 90 18.39 13.81 20.06
CA ASN A 90 17.66 14.92 19.44
C ASN A 90 17.54 16.18 20.33
N THR A 91 18.29 16.28 21.42
CA THR A 91 18.21 17.44 22.34
C THR A 91 19.12 18.58 21.91
N LYS A 92 18.61 19.81 22.00
CA LYS A 92 19.41 21.03 21.78
C LYS A 92 20.60 21.13 22.73
N SER A 93 20.48 20.60 23.95
CA SER A 93 21.56 20.59 24.94
C SER A 93 22.71 19.69 24.52
N LEU A 94 22.42 18.48 24.03
CA LEU A 94 23.44 17.56 23.56
C LEU A 94 24.07 18.06 22.26
N SER A 95 23.27 18.54 21.30
CA SER A 95 23.80 19.08 20.04
C SER A 95 24.71 20.29 20.27
N LYS A 96 24.37 21.17 21.24
CA LYS A 96 25.24 22.28 21.64
C LYS A 96 26.54 21.83 22.31
N ARG A 97 26.52 20.74 23.08
CA ARG A 97 27.73 20.18 23.72
C ARG A 97 28.67 19.48 22.74
N LEU A 98 28.10 18.84 21.71
CA LEU A 98 28.85 18.15 20.67
C LEU A 98 29.28 19.08 19.53
N ALA A 99 28.76 20.31 19.47
CA ALA A 99 29.13 21.27 18.45
C ALA A 99 30.61 21.67 18.59
N PRO A 100 31.38 21.67 17.48
CA PRO A 100 32.75 22.19 17.51
C PRO A 100 32.75 23.68 17.86
N PRO A 101 33.88 24.24 18.34
CA PRO A 101 34.00 25.68 18.60
C PRO A 101 33.53 26.50 17.40
N SER A 102 32.94 27.68 17.66
CA SER A 102 32.33 28.53 16.62
C SER A 102 33.28 28.87 15.47
N GLU A 103 34.58 28.91 15.74
CA GLU A 103 35.66 29.17 14.78
C GLU A 103 35.81 28.06 13.71
N PHE A 104 35.35 26.84 14.02
CA PHE A 104 35.39 25.68 13.12
C PHE A 104 33.99 25.31 12.60
N GLN A 105 32.98 26.16 12.84
CA GLN A 105 31.64 25.94 12.30
C GLN A 105 31.52 26.61 10.94
N ASP A 106 31.27 25.81 9.90
CA ASP A 106 30.86 26.35 8.61
C ASP A 106 29.56 27.16 8.76
N GLN A 107 29.45 28.28 8.03
CA GLN A 107 28.19 29.01 7.88
C GLN A 107 27.17 28.12 7.16
N ARG A 108 26.48 27.27 7.92
CA ARG A 108 25.36 26.49 7.40
C ARG A 108 24.18 27.43 7.18
N PRO A 109 23.53 27.41 6.00
CA PRO A 109 22.24 28.05 5.83
C PRO A 109 21.33 27.57 6.96
N GLN A 110 20.77 28.51 7.73
CA GLN A 110 19.75 28.14 8.70
C GLN A 110 18.60 27.50 7.91
N PRO A 111 18.18 26.26 8.22
CA PRO A 111 17.01 25.69 7.57
C PRO A 111 15.85 26.65 7.79
N ALA A 112 15.22 27.10 6.71
CA ALA A 112 14.12 28.04 6.77
C ALA A 112 13.07 27.52 7.76
N THR A 113 12.83 28.27 8.83
CA THR A 113 11.94 27.91 9.94
C THR A 113 10.45 27.82 9.54
N THR A 114 10.15 27.89 8.25
CA THR A 114 8.82 28.03 7.66
C THR A 114 8.65 27.22 6.37
N ALA A 115 9.50 26.21 6.11
CA ALA A 115 9.19 25.27 5.03
C ALA A 115 7.90 24.54 5.42
N GLU A 116 6.78 24.87 4.77
CA GLU A 116 5.51 24.19 4.94
C GLU A 116 5.73 22.70 4.69
N VAL A 117 5.38 21.86 5.67
CA VAL A 117 5.49 20.41 5.55
C VAL A 117 4.53 19.95 4.45
N GLY A 118 5.07 19.46 3.35
CA GLY A 118 4.31 18.92 2.24
C GLY A 118 3.68 17.59 2.62
N VAL A 119 2.57 17.25 1.97
CA VAL A 119 1.89 15.95 2.15
C VAL A 119 2.87 14.79 1.93
N ARG A 120 3.79 14.93 0.97
CA ARG A 120 4.78 13.89 0.62
C ARG A 120 5.90 13.70 1.65
N ASP A 121 6.11 14.67 2.54
CA ASP A 121 7.11 14.57 3.61
C ASP A 121 6.63 13.67 4.76
N VAL A 122 5.35 13.30 4.73
CA VAL A 122 4.68 12.43 5.70
C VAL A 122 4.37 11.10 5.04
N PRO A 123 4.61 9.96 5.73
CA PRO A 123 4.28 8.65 5.20
C PRO A 123 2.81 8.55 4.79
N LEU A 124 2.54 7.91 3.65
CA LEU A 124 1.19 7.86 3.08
C LEU A 124 0.17 7.23 4.06
N LEU A 125 0.55 6.20 4.82
CA LEU A 125 -0.28 5.61 5.87
C LEU A 125 -0.72 6.64 6.91
N SER A 126 0.23 7.46 7.36
CA SER A 126 -0.03 8.53 8.33
C SER A 126 -0.95 9.60 7.76
N VAL A 127 -0.75 10.00 6.50
CA VAL A 127 -1.64 10.92 5.78
C VAL A 127 -3.06 10.36 5.73
N LEU A 128 -3.25 9.12 5.26
CA LEU A 128 -4.58 8.49 5.16
C LEU A 128 -5.27 8.38 6.52
N SER A 129 -4.53 7.97 7.55
CA SER A 129 -5.09 7.83 8.90
C SER A 129 -5.49 9.18 9.50
N GLY A 130 -4.69 10.23 9.28
CA GLY A 130 -5.03 11.59 9.68
C GLY A 130 -6.28 12.08 8.95
N THR A 131 -6.30 11.99 7.62
CA THR A 131 -7.46 12.40 6.82
C THR A 131 -8.75 11.71 7.28
N LEU A 132 -8.70 10.41 7.57
CA LEU A 132 -9.85 9.69 8.10
C LEU A 132 -10.20 10.13 9.53
N ALA A 133 -9.20 10.43 10.38
CA ALA A 133 -9.43 10.92 11.74
C ALA A 133 -10.16 12.27 11.77
N ALA A 134 -9.96 13.15 10.78
CA ALA A 134 -10.69 14.41 10.69
C ALA A 134 -12.21 14.23 10.54
N ILE A 135 -12.65 13.07 10.02
CA ILE A 135 -14.07 12.71 9.86
C ILE A 135 -14.59 11.97 11.11
N LEU A 136 -13.68 11.53 11.99
CA LEU A 136 -13.96 10.72 13.19
C LEU A 136 -13.61 11.49 14.47
N ASP A 137 -13.92 12.79 14.52
CA ASP A 137 -13.72 13.67 15.68
C ASP A 137 -12.26 13.68 16.22
N GLY A 138 -11.28 13.51 15.33
CA GLY A 138 -9.86 13.46 15.70
C GLY A 138 -9.42 12.13 16.35
N ASN A 139 -10.24 11.08 16.31
CA ASN A 139 -9.86 9.77 16.86
C ASN A 139 -8.92 9.00 15.91
N HIS A 140 -7.64 9.33 15.97
CA HIS A 140 -6.59 8.68 15.15
C HIS A 140 -6.50 7.17 15.34
N TYR A 141 -6.77 6.66 16.55
CA TYR A 141 -6.70 5.23 16.85
C TYR A 141 -7.85 4.47 16.19
N LEU A 142 -9.06 5.05 16.22
CA LEU A 142 -10.21 4.52 15.49
C LEU A 142 -9.99 4.61 13.98
N ALA A 143 -9.50 5.75 13.49
CA ALA A 143 -9.21 5.96 12.07
C ALA A 143 -8.24 4.90 11.53
N GLY A 144 -7.09 4.72 12.18
CA GLY A 144 -6.14 3.67 11.79
C GLY A 144 -6.76 2.28 11.83
N THR A 145 -7.55 1.98 12.86
CA THR A 145 -8.24 0.69 12.99
C THR A 145 -9.20 0.43 11.83
N LEU A 146 -9.93 1.45 11.37
CA LEU A 146 -10.90 1.34 10.28
C LEU A 146 -10.25 1.33 8.89
N LEU A 147 -8.99 1.78 8.73
CA LEU A 147 -8.25 1.58 7.49
C LEU A 147 -8.00 0.10 7.19
N VAL A 148 -7.80 -0.72 8.23
CA VAL A 148 -7.51 -2.16 8.07
C VAL A 148 -8.56 -2.90 7.23
N PRO A 149 -9.86 -2.89 7.58
CA PRO A 149 -10.88 -3.57 6.76
C PRO A 149 -11.05 -2.96 5.37
N MET A 150 -10.69 -1.69 5.17
CA MET A 150 -10.76 -1.02 3.85
C MET A 150 -9.61 -1.42 2.93
N LEU A 151 -8.39 -1.57 3.47
CA LEU A 151 -7.18 -1.67 2.66
C LEU A 151 -6.66 -3.11 2.53
N ALA A 152 -6.74 -3.91 3.59
CA ALA A 152 -6.09 -5.23 3.66
C ALA A 152 -6.61 -6.23 2.61
N GLY A 153 -7.86 -6.12 2.18
CA GLY A 153 -8.41 -6.98 1.13
C GLY A 153 -8.12 -6.50 -0.29
N LEU A 154 -7.63 -5.28 -0.47
CA LEU A 154 -7.72 -4.57 -1.74
C LEU A 154 -6.89 -5.25 -2.85
N PHE A 155 -5.80 -5.94 -2.49
CA PHE A 155 -4.95 -6.69 -3.42
C PHE A 155 -5.68 -7.80 -4.18
N ILE A 156 -6.80 -8.32 -3.64
CA ILE A 156 -7.63 -9.34 -4.29
C ILE A 156 -8.07 -8.85 -5.67
N ILE A 157 -8.38 -7.56 -5.82
CA ILE A 157 -8.89 -6.98 -7.07
C ILE A 157 -7.84 -7.05 -8.20
N PRO A 158 -6.65 -6.41 -8.09
CA PRO A 158 -5.67 -6.47 -9.16
C PRO A 158 -5.16 -7.90 -9.40
N LEU A 159 -5.02 -8.73 -8.35
CA LEU A 159 -4.61 -10.13 -8.49
C LEU A 159 -5.63 -10.96 -9.28
N GLY A 160 -6.91 -10.81 -8.96
CA GLY A 160 -8.00 -11.51 -9.65
C GLY A 160 -8.07 -11.12 -11.12
N ILE A 161 -8.01 -9.82 -11.43
CA ILE A 161 -8.01 -9.33 -12.81
C ILE A 161 -6.79 -9.86 -13.56
N TYR A 162 -5.60 -9.87 -12.94
CA TYR A 162 -4.38 -10.41 -13.53
C TYR A 162 -4.58 -11.86 -14.02
N PHE A 163 -5.06 -12.75 -13.15
CA PHE A 163 -5.29 -14.15 -13.51
C PHE A 163 -6.49 -14.37 -14.43
N TYR A 164 -7.50 -13.50 -14.39
CA TYR A 164 -8.58 -13.49 -15.39
C TYR A 164 -8.04 -13.23 -16.79
N LEU A 165 -7.15 -12.23 -16.94
CA LEU A 165 -6.52 -11.89 -18.22
C LEU A 165 -5.62 -13.02 -18.75
N LEU A 166 -5.00 -13.79 -17.85
CA LEU A 166 -4.23 -15.00 -18.19
C LEU A 166 -5.11 -16.21 -18.55
N GLY A 167 -6.44 -16.13 -18.36
CA GLY A 167 -7.36 -17.22 -18.67
C GLY A 167 -7.51 -18.27 -17.57
N VAL A 168 -7.04 -18.00 -16.34
CA VAL A 168 -7.14 -18.89 -15.17
C VAL A 168 -7.83 -18.17 -13.99
N PRO A 169 -9.07 -17.68 -14.16
CA PRO A 169 -9.74 -16.80 -13.19
C PRO A 169 -9.95 -17.43 -11.81
N ALA A 170 -10.17 -18.75 -11.74
CA ALA A 170 -10.30 -19.45 -10.47
C ALA A 170 -9.04 -19.33 -9.61
N ALA A 171 -7.85 -19.35 -10.23
CA ALA A 171 -6.58 -19.14 -9.52
C ALA A 171 -6.48 -17.73 -8.93
N GLY A 172 -7.02 -16.72 -9.61
CA GLY A 172 -7.09 -15.35 -9.09
C GLY A 172 -8.00 -15.21 -7.87
N LEU A 173 -9.20 -15.78 -7.92
CA LEU A 173 -10.14 -15.75 -6.81
C LEU A 173 -9.62 -16.53 -5.59
N LEU A 174 -9.20 -17.79 -5.81
CA LEU A 174 -8.65 -18.63 -4.74
C LEU A 174 -7.35 -18.08 -4.20
N GLY A 175 -6.46 -17.56 -5.05
CA GLY A 175 -5.23 -16.90 -4.63
C GLY A 175 -5.49 -15.66 -3.78
N GLY A 176 -6.51 -14.85 -4.12
CA GLY A 176 -6.95 -13.72 -3.31
C GLY A 176 -7.48 -14.15 -1.93
N LEU A 177 -8.33 -15.18 -1.88
CA LEU A 177 -8.90 -15.71 -0.63
C LEU A 177 -7.84 -16.37 0.25
N ILE A 178 -6.99 -17.23 -0.32
CA ILE A 178 -5.89 -17.87 0.40
C ILE A 178 -4.91 -16.80 0.88
N GLY A 179 -4.57 -15.83 0.04
CA GLY A 179 -3.68 -14.73 0.41
C GLY A 179 -4.22 -13.88 1.55
N THR A 180 -5.52 -13.55 1.56
CA THR A 180 -6.08 -12.67 2.61
C THR A 180 -6.23 -13.39 3.96
N PHE A 181 -6.49 -14.70 3.93
CA PHE A 181 -6.73 -15.51 5.12
C PHE A 181 -5.55 -16.42 5.52
N CYS A 182 -4.41 -16.34 4.82
CA CYS A 182 -3.21 -17.03 5.29
C CYS A 182 -2.77 -16.40 6.63
N ALA A 183 -2.28 -17.23 7.54
CA ALA A 183 -2.03 -16.81 8.92
C ALA A 183 -1.10 -15.58 9.00
N GLU A 184 0.00 -15.60 8.25
CA GLU A 184 0.99 -14.51 8.28
C GLU A 184 0.39 -13.18 7.82
N TYR A 185 -0.29 -13.16 6.67
CA TYR A 185 -0.87 -11.92 6.16
C TYR A 185 -2.05 -11.45 7.02
N TYR A 186 -2.95 -12.37 7.39
CA TYR A 186 -4.12 -12.04 8.18
C TYR A 186 -3.74 -11.46 9.54
N MET A 187 -2.75 -12.06 10.23
CA MET A 187 -2.25 -11.55 11.50
C MET A 187 -1.57 -10.19 11.38
N ARG A 188 -0.94 -9.87 10.24
CA ARG A 188 -0.23 -8.61 9.98
C ARG A 188 -1.14 -7.48 9.50
N ALA A 189 -2.29 -7.83 8.94
CA ALA A 189 -3.31 -6.90 8.48
C ALA A 189 -4.64 -7.10 9.25
N SER A 190 -4.56 -7.34 10.55
CA SER A 190 -5.72 -7.50 11.45
C SER A 190 -6.06 -6.20 12.18
N ILE A 191 -7.24 -6.15 12.82
CA ILE A 191 -7.65 -5.02 13.66
C ILE A 191 -6.59 -4.68 14.71
N GLY A 192 -6.34 -3.38 14.89
CA GLY A 192 -5.32 -2.84 15.79
C GLY A 192 -3.88 -2.93 15.27
N ARG A 193 -3.65 -3.53 14.09
CA ARG A 193 -2.33 -3.69 13.48
C ARG A 193 -2.10 -2.71 12.35
N ILE A 194 -1.88 -1.45 12.74
CA ILE A 194 -1.72 -0.34 11.82
C ILE A 194 -0.26 -0.34 11.37
N ASP A 195 -0.01 -0.86 10.17
CA ASP A 195 1.30 -0.87 9.54
C ASP A 195 1.14 -0.93 8.00
N THR A 196 2.26 -0.83 7.30
CA THR A 196 2.33 -0.86 5.83
C THR A 196 1.84 -2.17 5.20
N ASP A 197 1.76 -3.25 5.98
CA ASP A 197 1.32 -4.57 5.52
C ASP A 197 -0.06 -4.58 4.84
N MET A 198 -0.94 -3.63 5.17
CA MET A 198 -2.28 -3.52 4.57
C MET A 198 -2.25 -3.38 3.04
N LEU A 199 -1.24 -2.70 2.47
CA LEU A 199 -1.13 -2.51 1.01
C LEU A 199 0.15 -3.12 0.40
N ASN A 200 0.98 -3.79 1.20
CA ASN A 200 2.20 -4.44 0.71
C ASN A 200 1.95 -5.55 -0.33
N LEU A 201 0.75 -6.15 -0.36
CA LEU A 201 0.34 -7.05 -1.45
C LEU A 201 -0.38 -6.32 -2.59
N PHE A 202 -1.06 -5.21 -2.29
CA PHE A 202 -1.86 -4.47 -3.26
C PHE A 202 -0.99 -3.82 -4.34
N PHE A 203 0.02 -3.08 -3.93
CA PHE A 203 0.87 -2.35 -4.87
C PHE A 203 1.64 -3.28 -5.83
N PRO A 204 2.29 -4.37 -5.37
CA PRO A 204 2.91 -5.34 -6.27
C PRO A 204 1.90 -6.01 -7.22
N ALA A 205 0.71 -6.38 -6.72
CA ALA A 205 -0.33 -6.97 -7.57
C ALA A 205 -0.83 -5.98 -8.64
N LEU A 206 -1.05 -4.71 -8.26
CA LEU A 206 -1.44 -3.64 -9.18
C LEU A 206 -0.34 -3.35 -10.21
N GLY A 207 0.91 -3.23 -9.77
CA GLY A 207 2.07 -3.06 -10.64
C GLY A 207 2.17 -4.19 -11.66
N GLY A 208 1.98 -5.44 -11.21
CA GLY A 208 2.03 -6.62 -12.08
C GLY A 208 0.92 -6.61 -13.13
N LEU A 209 -0.30 -6.25 -12.73
CA LEU A 209 -1.43 -6.06 -13.64
C LEU A 209 -1.16 -4.98 -14.69
N LEU A 210 -0.64 -3.83 -14.27
CA LEU A 210 -0.34 -2.73 -15.20
C LEU A 210 0.79 -3.09 -16.17
N VAL A 211 1.82 -3.81 -15.71
CA VAL A 211 2.88 -4.34 -16.58
C VAL A 211 2.32 -5.35 -17.60
N LEU A 212 1.45 -6.26 -17.18
CA LEU A 212 0.78 -7.20 -18.09
C LEU A 212 -0.06 -6.47 -19.14
N LEU A 213 -0.82 -5.46 -18.73
CA LEU A 213 -1.62 -4.63 -19.63
C LEU A 213 -0.75 -3.84 -20.62
N ALA A 214 0.40 -3.32 -20.18
CA ALA A 214 1.34 -2.63 -21.05
C ALA A 214 1.93 -3.57 -22.13
N GLY A 215 2.30 -4.79 -21.75
CA GLY A 215 2.79 -5.81 -22.70
C GLY A 215 1.75 -6.22 -23.73
N ASN A 216 0.50 -6.41 -23.29
CA ASN A 216 -0.61 -6.85 -24.14
C ASN A 216 -1.32 -5.71 -24.91
N ALA A 217 -0.96 -4.45 -24.67
CA ALA A 217 -1.62 -3.31 -25.32
C ALA A 217 -1.42 -3.33 -26.83
N ALA A 218 -2.52 -3.23 -27.60
CA ALA A 218 -2.47 -3.19 -29.06
C ALA A 218 -1.96 -1.85 -29.63
N SER A 219 -2.18 -0.75 -28.90
CA SER A 219 -1.79 0.60 -29.34
C SER A 219 -0.65 1.15 -28.50
N LEU A 220 0.22 1.96 -29.12
CA LEU A 220 1.31 2.65 -28.43
C LEU A 220 0.78 3.54 -27.30
N ARG A 221 -0.32 4.27 -27.54
CA ARG A 221 -0.97 5.12 -26.53
C ARG A 221 -1.31 4.33 -25.26
N ASN A 222 -1.97 3.19 -25.40
CA ASN A 222 -2.38 2.40 -24.25
C ASN A 222 -1.16 1.77 -23.55
N ARG A 223 -0.15 1.37 -24.31
CA ARG A 223 1.10 0.85 -23.76
C ARG A 223 1.81 1.89 -22.90
N VAL A 224 2.00 3.10 -23.41
CA VAL A 224 2.61 4.21 -22.66
C VAL A 224 1.77 4.56 -21.44
N LEU A 225 0.44 4.59 -21.58
CA LEU A 225 -0.47 4.83 -20.46
C LEU A 225 -0.30 3.79 -19.35
N PHE A 226 -0.33 2.49 -19.67
CA PHE A 226 -0.17 1.44 -18.67
C PHE A 226 1.23 1.40 -18.05
N SER A 227 2.28 1.69 -18.83
CA SER A 227 3.64 1.86 -18.30
C SER A 227 3.73 3.04 -17.33
N ALA A 228 3.12 4.17 -17.67
CA ALA A 228 3.09 5.35 -16.80
C ALA A 228 2.29 5.08 -15.52
N LEU A 229 1.13 4.42 -15.63
CA LEU A 229 0.33 4.00 -14.48
C LEU A 229 1.10 3.01 -13.61
N ALA A 230 1.87 2.08 -14.18
CA ALA A 230 2.72 1.17 -13.42
C ALA A 230 3.78 1.94 -12.61
N GLY A 231 4.42 2.93 -13.24
CA GLY A 231 5.35 3.84 -12.56
C GLY A 231 4.69 4.62 -11.42
N LEU A 232 3.48 5.14 -11.63
CA LEU A 232 2.71 5.84 -10.58
C LEU A 232 2.32 4.90 -9.43
N ALA A 233 1.90 3.67 -9.72
CA ALA A 233 1.59 2.68 -8.70
C ALA A 233 2.83 2.32 -7.86
N LEU A 234 4.00 2.15 -8.49
CA LEU A 234 5.26 1.86 -7.80
C LEU A 234 5.80 3.05 -7.02
N HIS A 235 5.61 4.27 -7.52
CA HIS A 235 5.93 5.48 -6.77
C HIS A 235 5.02 5.64 -5.54
N GLY A 236 3.73 5.34 -5.70
CA GLY A 236 2.80 5.25 -4.56
C GLY A 236 3.20 4.16 -3.57
N PHE A 237 3.74 3.04 -4.06
CA PHE A 237 4.25 1.99 -3.19
C PHE A 237 5.49 2.44 -2.41
N ASP A 238 6.42 3.12 -3.05
CA ASP A 238 7.61 3.66 -2.39
C ASP A 238 7.23 4.67 -1.28
N TRP A 239 6.24 5.52 -1.55
CA TRP A 239 5.69 6.44 -0.54
C TRP A 239 4.93 5.73 0.60
N TRP A 240 4.36 4.54 0.32
CA TRP A 240 3.70 3.71 1.33
C TRP A 240 4.69 2.88 2.14
N TYR A 241 5.70 2.32 1.48
CA TYR A 241 6.68 1.38 2.00
C TYR A 241 8.01 1.57 1.26
N GLU A 242 8.92 2.34 1.86
CA GLU A 242 10.18 2.82 1.29
C GLU A 242 11.20 1.69 1.03
N LYS A 243 10.91 0.87 0.02
CA LYS A 243 11.75 -0.23 -0.47
C LYS A 243 11.92 -0.09 -1.99
N PRO A 244 12.83 0.80 -2.44
CA PRO A 244 13.01 1.11 -3.86
C PRO A 244 13.43 -0.09 -4.72
N GLY A 245 13.95 -1.17 -4.10
CA GLY A 245 14.27 -2.42 -4.80
C GLY A 245 13.07 -3.05 -5.51
N PHE A 246 11.84 -2.89 -5.00
CA PHE A 246 10.64 -3.34 -5.69
C PHE A 246 10.40 -2.56 -6.98
N ALA A 247 10.54 -1.23 -6.94
CA ALA A 247 10.38 -0.39 -8.13
C ALA A 247 11.38 -0.78 -9.22
N LEU A 248 12.64 -1.01 -8.85
CA LEU A 248 13.67 -1.48 -9.78
C LEU A 248 13.32 -2.85 -10.39
N ALA A 249 12.92 -3.81 -9.57
CA ALA A 249 12.56 -5.15 -10.05
C ALA A 249 11.39 -5.10 -11.06
N TYR A 250 10.33 -4.36 -10.73
CA TYR A 250 9.18 -4.20 -11.64
C TYR A 250 9.53 -3.42 -12.90
N PHE A 251 10.44 -2.44 -12.82
CA PHE A 251 10.96 -1.75 -14.00
C PHE A 251 11.71 -2.72 -14.93
N CYS A 252 12.57 -3.59 -14.40
CA CYS A 252 13.23 -4.63 -15.19
C CYS A 252 12.23 -5.59 -15.85
N VAL A 253 11.19 -6.01 -15.12
CA VAL A 253 10.12 -6.87 -15.66
C VAL A 253 9.34 -6.15 -16.76
N LEU A 254 9.04 -4.86 -16.60
CA LEU A 254 8.40 -4.06 -17.63
C LEU A 254 9.25 -4.00 -18.90
N LEU A 255 10.56 -3.72 -18.78
CA LEU A 255 11.47 -3.70 -19.92
C LEU A 255 11.52 -5.06 -20.63
N ALA A 256 11.62 -6.15 -19.87
CA ALA A 256 11.60 -7.50 -20.42
C ALA A 256 10.28 -7.79 -21.16
N MET A 257 9.14 -7.44 -20.56
CA MET A 257 7.82 -7.61 -21.19
C MET A 257 7.71 -6.82 -22.49
N LEU A 258 8.17 -5.57 -22.52
CA LEU A 258 8.15 -4.73 -23.72
C LEU A 258 9.09 -5.27 -24.82
N ALA A 259 10.24 -5.83 -24.45
CA ALA A 259 11.18 -6.44 -25.38
C ALA A 259 10.65 -7.76 -25.99
N ILE A 260 10.06 -8.64 -25.16
CA ILE A 260 9.48 -9.92 -25.61
C ILE A 260 8.32 -9.70 -26.58
N HIS A 261 7.46 -8.72 -26.30
CA HIS A 261 6.35 -8.36 -27.18
C HIS A 261 6.79 -7.57 -28.44
N ARG A 262 8.12 -7.51 -28.72
CA ARG A 262 8.78 -6.99 -29.94
C ARG A 262 8.05 -5.81 -30.57
N THR A 263 8.13 -4.65 -29.93
CA THR A 263 7.62 -3.42 -30.55
C THR A 263 8.75 -2.47 -30.92
N PRO A 264 8.88 -2.06 -32.19
CA PRO A 264 9.82 -1.01 -32.56
C PRO A 264 9.33 0.29 -31.91
N LEU A 265 10.19 0.91 -31.11
CA LEU A 265 10.10 2.33 -30.83
C LEU A 265 10.32 3.02 -32.17
N ARG A 266 9.24 3.30 -32.92
CA ARG A 266 9.36 4.19 -34.07
C ARG A 266 9.72 5.56 -33.52
N THR A 267 11.01 5.87 -33.65
CA THR A 267 11.59 7.21 -33.62
C THR A 267 10.79 8.17 -34.48
#